data_AF-A0A7X1ZE36-F1
#
_entry.id   AF-A0A7X1ZE36-F1
#
_cell.length_a   1.000
_cell.length_b   1.000
_cell.length_c   1.000
_cell.angle_alpha   90.00
_cell.angle_beta   90.00
_cell.angle_gamma   90.00
#
_symmetry.space_group_name_H-M   'P 1'
#
loop_
_entity.id
_entity.type
_entity.pdbx_description
1 polymer ?
#
loop_
_entity_poly.entity_id
_entity_poly.type
_entity_poly.pdbx_seq_one_letter_code
_entity_poly.pdbx_strand_id
1 'polypeptide(L)'
;MFEVIALKHQAKPPPVGAKDVTVSVRVGPSGRGHVLTIAMGQDVAVALKWSEGTPVLILWGTDRDAGKVKIWPQRNDGPTWPVRANKALDVFKIHTGALPEAFSGRTYRSVRVTHEVIKMSATGPAPFLVLSLPRDFFERGAS
;
A
#
# COMPACT_ATOMS: atom_id res chain seq x y z
N MET A 1 -21.95 8.08 36.59
CA MET A 1 -21.79 8.68 35.25
C MET A 1 -20.29 8.86 35.06
N PHE A 2 -19.67 8.01 34.24
CA PHE A 2 -18.22 8.10 33.97
C PHE A 2 -18.03 8.68 32.57
N GLU A 3 -17.37 9.83 32.53
CA GLU A 3 -17.02 10.53 31.31
C GLU A 3 -15.85 9.78 30.65
N VAL A 4 -16.08 9.25 29.45
CA VAL A 4 -15.03 8.59 28.66
C VAL A 4 -14.17 9.68 28.03
N ILE A 5 -13.01 9.93 28.63
CA ILE A 5 -11.99 10.81 28.06
C ILE A 5 -11.42 10.12 26.81
N ALA A 6 -11.84 10.57 25.63
CA ALA A 6 -11.29 10.15 24.36
C ALA A 6 -9.87 10.73 24.17
N LEU A 7 -8.86 10.05 24.72
CA LEU A 7 -7.45 10.41 24.53
C LEU A 7 -6.79 9.44 23.56
N LYS A 8 -6.87 9.72 22.25
CA LYS A 8 -5.77 9.48 21.31
C LYS A 8 -5.83 10.52 20.19
N HIS A 9 -5.16 11.65 20.38
CA HIS A 9 -4.65 12.44 19.27
C HIS A 9 -3.71 11.52 18.45
N GLN A 10 -4.28 10.81 17.49
CA GLN A 10 -3.51 10.04 16.52
C GLN A 10 -2.74 11.08 15.71
N ALA A 11 -1.44 11.24 15.99
CA ALA A 11 -0.65 12.22 15.26
C ALA A 11 -0.81 11.97 13.74
N LYS A 12 -1.05 13.03 12.98
CA LYS A 12 -1.33 12.94 11.55
C LYS A 12 -0.15 12.22 10.89
N PRO A 13 -0.38 11.19 10.05
CA PRO A 13 0.71 10.56 9.31
C PRO A 13 1.43 11.64 8.49
N PRO A 14 2.77 11.54 8.36
CA PRO A 14 3.55 12.51 7.61
C PRO A 14 3.03 12.62 6.17
N PRO A 15 3.06 13.82 5.56
CA PRO A 15 2.64 13.99 4.18
C PRO A 15 3.48 13.10 3.26
N VAL A 16 2.83 12.43 2.31
CA VAL A 16 3.52 11.64 1.28
C VAL A 16 4.08 12.63 0.26
N GLY A 17 5.40 12.65 0.07
CA GLY A 17 6.02 13.49 -0.96
C GLY A 17 5.62 13.05 -2.37
N ALA A 18 5.70 13.95 -3.35
CA ALA A 18 5.27 13.70 -4.73
C ALA A 18 5.92 12.44 -5.37
N LYS A 19 7.17 12.14 -4.99
CA LYS A 19 7.95 10.99 -5.46
C LYS A 19 8.01 9.83 -4.47
N ASP A 20 7.28 9.90 -3.37
CA ASP A 20 7.37 8.90 -2.31
C ASP A 20 6.25 7.87 -2.42
N VAL A 21 6.54 6.68 -1.88
CA VAL A 21 5.53 5.70 -1.52
C VAL A 21 5.63 5.40 -0.04
N THR A 22 4.48 5.31 0.62
CA THR A 22 4.36 4.92 2.01
C THR A 22 3.39 3.75 2.16
N VAL A 23 3.63 2.91 3.16
CA VAL A 23 2.76 1.80 3.53
C VAL A 23 2.32 1.92 4.98
N SER A 24 1.06 1.60 5.25
CA SER A 24 0.54 1.54 6.61
C SER A 24 -0.37 0.34 6.77
N VAL A 25 -0.28 -0.37 7.87
CA VAL A 25 -1.19 -1.45 8.22
C VAL A 25 -1.91 -1.06 9.50
N ARG A 26 -3.23 -1.10 9.47
CA ARG A 26 -4.09 -0.80 10.62
C ARG A 26 -5.10 -1.92 10.83
N VAL A 27 -5.60 -2.05 12.04
CA VAL A 27 -6.77 -2.91 12.28
C VAL A 27 -7.96 -2.32 11.52
N GLY A 28 -8.71 -3.18 10.83
CA GLY A 28 -9.90 -2.82 10.08
C GLY A 28 -11.04 -2.33 11.00
N PRO A 29 -12.10 -1.73 10.43
CA PRO A 29 -13.29 -1.35 11.18
C PRO A 29 -13.84 -2.54 11.98
N SER A 30 -14.24 -2.30 13.22
CA SER A 30 -14.81 -3.30 14.14
C SER A 30 -13.88 -4.47 14.52
N GLY A 31 -12.56 -4.29 14.43
CA GLY A 31 -11.59 -5.32 14.82
C GLY A 31 -11.47 -6.48 13.84
N ARG A 32 -12.14 -6.40 12.67
CA ARG A 32 -12.16 -7.47 11.68
C ARG A 32 -10.95 -7.35 10.75
N GLY A 33 -9.86 -7.97 11.16
CA GLY A 33 -8.65 -8.13 10.35
C GLY A 33 -7.81 -6.86 10.22
N HIS A 34 -6.88 -6.89 9.27
CA HIS A 34 -5.92 -5.82 9.04
C HIS A 34 -6.10 -5.25 7.63
N VAL A 35 -5.94 -3.93 7.50
CA VAL A 35 -6.01 -3.19 6.25
C VAL A 35 -4.63 -2.61 5.96
N LEU A 36 -4.01 -3.06 4.88
CA LEU A 36 -2.85 -2.40 4.31
C LEU A 36 -3.32 -1.25 3.42
N THR A 37 -2.71 -0.09 3.62
CA THR A 37 -2.86 1.08 2.77
C THR A 37 -1.52 1.40 2.16
N ILE A 38 -1.50 1.53 0.85
CA ILE A 38 -0.35 1.97 0.06
C ILE A 38 -0.70 3.37 -0.43
N ALA A 39 0.10 4.38 -0.07
CA ALA A 39 -0.10 5.74 -0.49
C ALA A 39 1.10 6.22 -1.30
N MET A 40 0.87 6.77 -2.48
CA MET A 40 1.89 7.22 -3.40
C MET A 40 1.64 8.68 -3.79
N GLY A 41 2.71 9.43 -3.98
CA GLY A 41 2.64 10.79 -4.49
C GLY A 41 2.27 10.86 -5.97
N GLN A 42 1.86 12.05 -6.40
CA GLN A 42 1.40 12.32 -7.76
C GLN A 42 2.41 11.92 -8.84
N ASP A 43 3.71 12.20 -8.68
CA ASP A 43 4.72 11.89 -9.70
C ASP A 43 4.82 10.38 -9.94
N VAL A 44 4.67 9.58 -8.87
CA VAL A 44 4.66 8.11 -8.96
C VAL A 44 3.43 7.64 -9.73
N ALA A 45 2.24 8.17 -9.41
CA ALA A 45 1.01 7.83 -10.11
C ALA A 45 1.06 8.22 -11.60
N VAL A 46 1.60 9.39 -11.92
CA VAL A 46 1.81 9.85 -13.30
C VAL A 46 2.78 8.94 -14.05
N ALA A 47 3.90 8.56 -13.40
CA ALA A 47 4.87 7.64 -14.01
C ALA A 47 4.26 6.25 -14.28
N LEU A 48 3.31 5.82 -13.45
CA LEU A 48 2.56 4.58 -13.61
C LEU A 48 1.40 4.68 -14.61
N LYS A 49 1.03 5.91 -15.02
CA LYS A 49 -0.19 6.22 -15.78
C LYS A 49 -1.46 5.77 -15.05
N TRP A 50 -1.48 5.88 -13.72
CA TRP A 50 -2.63 5.54 -12.90
C TRP A 50 -3.44 6.78 -12.55
N SER A 51 -4.76 6.64 -12.57
CA SER A 51 -5.74 7.65 -12.19
C SER A 51 -6.69 7.12 -11.12
N GLU A 52 -7.55 8.00 -10.58
CA GLU A 52 -8.65 7.56 -9.72
C GLU A 52 -9.51 6.51 -10.42
N GLY A 53 -9.84 5.45 -9.68
CA GLY A 53 -10.61 4.31 -10.19
C GLY A 53 -9.77 3.27 -10.93
N THR A 54 -8.48 3.52 -11.21
CA THR A 54 -7.62 2.51 -11.87
C THR A 54 -7.60 1.22 -11.05
N PRO A 55 -8.06 0.08 -11.59
CA PRO A 55 -8.04 -1.18 -10.87
C PRO A 55 -6.62 -1.75 -10.89
N VAL A 56 -6.12 -2.13 -9.72
CA VAL A 56 -4.80 -2.75 -9.58
C VAL A 56 -4.87 -4.11 -8.90
N LEU A 57 -3.94 -4.97 -9.28
CA LEU A 57 -3.66 -6.27 -8.68
C LEU A 57 -2.41 -6.14 -7.80
N ILE A 58 -2.45 -6.75 -6.61
CA ILE A 58 -1.33 -6.80 -5.68
C ILE A 58 -0.82 -8.24 -5.66
N LEU A 59 0.46 -8.41 -6.00
CA LEU A 59 1.15 -9.69 -6.04
C LEU A 59 2.28 -9.68 -5.01
N TRP A 60 2.21 -10.62 -4.08
CA TRP A 60 3.24 -10.81 -3.05
C TRP A 60 4.41 -11.59 -3.62
N GLY A 61 5.62 -11.06 -3.49
CA GLY A 61 6.83 -11.76 -3.89
C GLY A 61 7.06 -12.99 -3.01
N THR A 62 7.37 -14.11 -3.64
CA THR A 62 7.79 -15.36 -2.99
C THR A 62 9.27 -15.62 -3.27
N ASP A 63 9.86 -16.56 -2.52
CA ASP A 63 11.22 -17.05 -2.75
C ASP A 63 12.26 -15.93 -2.83
N ARG A 64 12.87 -15.73 -4.02
CA ARG A 64 13.91 -14.71 -4.26
C ARG A 64 13.39 -13.27 -4.23
N ASP A 65 12.08 -13.09 -4.33
CA ASP A 65 11.40 -11.79 -4.21
C ASP A 65 10.67 -11.64 -2.87
N ALA A 66 10.91 -12.51 -1.89
CA ALA A 66 10.37 -12.36 -0.55
C ALA A 66 10.70 -10.96 0.01
N GLY A 67 9.71 -10.32 0.63
CA GLY A 67 9.85 -8.92 1.06
C GLY A 67 9.39 -7.89 0.03
N LYS A 68 9.11 -8.29 -1.21
CA LYS A 68 8.65 -7.37 -2.27
C LYS A 68 7.16 -7.51 -2.55
N VAL A 69 6.56 -6.43 -3.03
CA VAL A 69 5.19 -6.38 -3.53
C VAL A 69 5.19 -5.81 -4.93
N LYS A 70 4.59 -6.51 -5.88
CA LYS A 70 4.39 -6.03 -7.25
C LYS A 70 2.94 -5.60 -7.39
N ILE A 71 2.71 -4.37 -7.83
CA ILE A 71 1.38 -3.80 -8.04
C ILE A 71 1.20 -3.51 -9.52
N TRP A 72 0.32 -4.27 -10.13
CA TRP A 72 0.06 -4.22 -11.56
C TRP A 72 -1.28 -3.55 -11.86
N PRO A 73 -1.42 -2.80 -12.96
CA PRO A 73 -2.74 -2.50 -13.49
C PRO A 73 -3.44 -3.82 -13.85
N GLN A 74 -4.77 -3.89 -13.67
CA GLN A 74 -5.52 -5.12 -13.89
C GLN A 74 -5.26 -5.72 -15.27
N ARG A 75 -4.87 -7.00 -15.29
CA ARG A 75 -4.60 -7.80 -16.50
C ARG A 75 -5.26 -9.17 -16.48
N ASN A 76 -5.50 -9.71 -15.29
CA ASN A 76 -5.98 -11.06 -15.04
C ASN A 76 -7.18 -11.03 -14.08
N ASP A 77 -7.86 -12.17 -13.93
CA ASP A 77 -9.09 -12.36 -13.13
C ASP A 77 -8.88 -12.41 -11.61
N GLY A 78 -7.89 -11.68 -11.08
CA GLY A 78 -7.62 -11.61 -9.63
C GLY A 78 -8.47 -10.56 -8.91
N PRO A 79 -8.54 -10.61 -7.56
CA PRO A 79 -9.16 -9.55 -6.78
C PRO A 79 -8.41 -8.24 -7.03
N THR A 80 -9.14 -7.21 -7.43
CA THR A 80 -8.59 -5.88 -7.71
C THR A 80 -8.95 -4.88 -6.64
N TRP A 81 -8.08 -3.90 -6.47
CA TRP A 81 -8.30 -2.76 -5.60
C TRP A 81 -8.26 -1.47 -6.44
N PRO A 82 -9.25 -0.59 -6.29
CA PRO A 82 -9.24 0.68 -7.01
C PRO A 82 -8.22 1.64 -6.38
N VAL A 83 -7.46 2.32 -7.21
CA VAL A 83 -6.68 3.51 -6.82
C VAL A 83 -7.64 4.64 -6.48
N ARG A 84 -7.45 5.28 -5.34
CA ARG A 84 -8.27 6.40 -4.85
C ARG A 84 -7.42 7.64 -4.69
N ALA A 85 -7.75 8.71 -5.40
CA ALA A 85 -7.10 9.99 -5.19
C ALA A 85 -7.69 10.70 -3.96
N ASN A 86 -6.90 11.55 -3.32
CA ASN A 86 -7.45 12.53 -2.38
C ASN A 86 -8.02 13.75 -3.12
N LYS A 87 -8.70 14.63 -2.39
CA LYS A 87 -9.35 15.82 -3.00
C LYS A 87 -8.39 16.76 -3.75
N ALA A 88 -7.13 16.83 -3.32
CA ALA A 88 -6.11 17.67 -3.94
C ALA A 88 -5.42 17.01 -5.14
N LEU A 89 -5.71 15.72 -5.42
CA LEU A 89 -5.11 14.92 -6.48
C LEU A 89 -3.57 14.80 -6.41
N ASP A 90 -2.99 15.05 -5.23
CA ASP A 90 -1.55 14.98 -4.97
C ASP A 90 -1.13 13.64 -4.33
N VAL A 91 -2.08 12.89 -3.76
CA VAL A 91 -1.84 11.58 -3.14
C VAL A 91 -2.87 10.56 -3.62
N PHE A 92 -2.36 9.43 -4.10
CA PHE A 92 -3.14 8.29 -4.57
C PHE A 92 -2.98 7.11 -3.60
N LYS A 93 -4.08 6.44 -3.28
CA LYS A 93 -4.12 5.40 -2.24
C LYS A 93 -4.76 4.11 -2.74
N ILE A 94 -4.21 3.00 -2.29
CA ILE A 94 -4.80 1.67 -2.46
C ILE A 94 -5.07 1.13 -1.05
N HIS A 95 -6.31 0.71 -0.78
CA HIS A 95 -6.69 0.08 0.48
C HIS A 95 -6.99 -1.38 0.21
N THR A 96 -6.17 -2.29 0.77
CA THR A 96 -6.37 -3.73 0.64
C THR A 96 -6.63 -4.37 2.00
N GLY A 97 -7.56 -5.33 2.02
CA GLY A 97 -7.77 -6.25 3.14
C GLY A 97 -7.08 -7.60 2.97
N ALA A 98 -6.46 -7.85 1.81
CA ALA A 98 -5.71 -9.06 1.54
C ALA A 98 -4.24 -8.83 1.91
N LEU A 99 -3.81 -9.51 2.95
CA LEU A 99 -2.42 -9.56 3.39
C LEU A 99 -1.84 -10.93 2.99
N PRO A 100 -0.51 -11.04 2.82
CA PRO A 100 0.09 -12.34 2.54
C PRO A 100 -0.14 -13.28 3.74
N GLU A 101 -0.23 -14.59 3.48
CA GLU A 101 -0.40 -15.58 4.56
C GLU A 101 0.72 -15.52 5.61
N ALA A 102 1.92 -15.14 5.18
CA ALA A 102 3.08 -14.94 6.05
C ALA A 102 3.06 -13.62 6.86
N PHE A 103 2.01 -12.81 6.76
CA PHE A 103 1.91 -11.55 7.50
C PHE A 103 1.90 -11.80 9.02
N SER A 104 2.76 -11.06 9.73
CA SER A 104 3.00 -11.28 11.16
C SER A 104 1.96 -10.68 12.11
N GLY A 105 0.92 -9.99 11.59
CA GLY A 105 -0.08 -9.32 12.42
C GLY A 105 0.30 -7.92 12.90
N ARG A 106 1.46 -7.39 12.51
CA ARG A 106 1.95 -6.10 12.99
C ARG A 106 1.26 -4.90 12.33
N THR A 107 0.96 -3.89 13.13
CA THR A 107 0.48 -2.59 12.60
C THR A 107 1.67 -1.72 12.19
N TYR A 108 1.53 -1.03 11.06
CA TYR A 108 2.55 -0.12 10.51
C TYR A 108 1.95 1.26 10.41
N ARG A 109 2.63 2.24 11.02
CA ARG A 109 2.22 3.64 10.91
C ARG A 109 3.00 4.30 9.78
N SER A 110 2.34 4.40 8.62
CA SER A 110 2.76 5.18 7.44
C SER A 110 4.28 5.29 7.27
N VAL A 111 4.92 4.19 6.93
CA VAL A 111 6.38 4.07 6.76
C VAL A 111 6.70 4.31 5.29
N ARG A 112 7.69 5.17 5.00
CA ARG A 112 8.22 5.33 3.64
C ARG A 112 8.94 4.05 3.22
N VAL A 113 8.65 3.58 2.01
CA VAL A 113 9.26 2.37 1.45
C VAL A 113 10.07 2.69 0.20
N THR A 114 11.10 1.90 -0.04
CA THR A 114 11.77 1.89 -1.34
C THR A 114 10.80 1.36 -2.38
N HIS A 115 10.77 2.02 -3.54
CA HIS A 115 9.91 1.64 -4.65
C HIS A 115 10.63 1.81 -5.98
N GLU A 116 10.19 1.03 -6.96
CA GLU A 116 10.66 1.08 -8.33
C GLU A 116 9.47 1.10 -9.28
N VAL A 117 9.48 2.04 -10.23
CA VAL A 117 8.51 2.07 -11.33
C VAL A 117 9.12 1.35 -12.51
N ILE A 118 8.57 0.19 -12.85
CA ILE A 118 9.05 -0.60 -13.97
C ILE A 118 8.27 -0.21 -15.23
N LYS A 119 8.98 0.45 -16.15
CA LYS A 119 8.47 0.81 -17.47
C LYS A 119 8.82 -0.32 -18.45
N MET A 120 7.80 -0.90 -19.06
CA MET A 120 7.99 -1.86 -20.16
C MET A 120 8.06 -1.11 -21.50
N SER A 121 8.49 -1.81 -22.57
CA SER A 121 8.56 -1.27 -23.93
C SER A 121 7.21 -0.70 -24.42
N ALA A 122 7.23 0.06 -25.51
CA ALA A 122 6.02 0.70 -26.06
C ALA A 122 4.89 -0.29 -26.43
N THR A 123 5.24 -1.53 -26.77
CA THR A 123 4.32 -2.65 -27.02
C THR A 123 4.11 -3.55 -25.80
N GLY A 124 4.84 -3.28 -24.72
CA GLY A 124 4.85 -4.05 -23.51
C GLY A 124 3.70 -3.67 -22.57
N PRO A 125 3.64 -4.34 -21.41
CA PRO A 125 2.67 -4.04 -20.39
C PRO A 125 2.60 -2.57 -19.95
N ALA A 126 1.42 -2.13 -19.50
CA ALA A 126 1.32 -0.88 -18.75
C ALA A 126 2.28 -0.90 -17.53
N PRO A 127 2.88 0.25 -17.16
CA PRO A 127 3.87 0.30 -16.08
C PRO A 127 3.31 -0.27 -14.77
N PHE A 128 4.20 -0.85 -13.97
CA PHE A 128 3.85 -1.44 -12.68
C PHE A 128 4.82 -0.98 -11.59
N LEU A 129 4.36 -1.06 -10.34
CA LEU A 129 5.10 -0.61 -9.17
C LEU A 129 5.66 -1.81 -8.41
N VAL A 130 6.92 -1.76 -8.01
CA VAL A 130 7.52 -2.71 -7.07
C VAL A 130 7.84 -1.99 -5.78
N LEU A 131 7.41 -2.54 -4.65
CA LEU A 131 7.70 -2.02 -3.31
C LEU A 131 8.58 -3.01 -2.55
N SER A 132 9.58 -2.50 -1.84
CA SER A 132 10.30 -3.26 -0.83
C SER A 132 9.70 -2.96 0.55
N LEU A 133 9.09 -3.97 1.16
CA LEU A 133 8.47 -3.81 2.47
C LEU A 133 9.52 -3.82 3.59
N PRO A 134 9.21 -3.21 4.74
CA PRO A 134 10.02 -3.32 5.94
C PRO A 134 10.29 -4.79 6.29
N ARG A 135 11.50 -5.10 6.74
CA ARG A 135 11.94 -6.47 7.08
C ARG A 135 10.99 -7.13 8.10
N ASP A 136 10.53 -6.36 9.07
CA ASP A 136 9.65 -6.81 10.14
C ASP A 136 8.20 -7.09 9.68
N PHE A 137 7.85 -6.76 8.43
CA PHE A 137 6.52 -7.05 7.85
C PHE A 137 6.19 -8.54 7.84
N PHE A 138 7.22 -9.38 7.67
CA PHE A 138 7.09 -10.84 7.60
C PHE A 138 7.65 -11.55 8.83
N GLU A 139 8.39 -10.86 9.69
CA GLU A 139 8.94 -11.47 10.90
C GLU A 139 7.80 -11.69 11.91
N ARG A 140 7.50 -12.96 12.21
CA ARG A 140 6.68 -13.33 13.38
C ARG A 140 7.30 -12.61 14.58
N GLY A 141 6.47 -11.85 15.32
CA GLY A 141 6.91 -11.25 16.56
C GLY A 141 7.58 -12.32 17.41
N ALA A 142 8.85 -12.11 17.76
CA ALA A 142 9.47 -12.85 18.83
C ALA A 142 8.63 -12.58 20.07
N SER A 143 7.77 -13.54 20.39
CA SER A 143 7.06 -13.67 21.65
C SER A 143 8.01 -14.20 22.70
#